data_AF-A0A5E4KZ29-F1
#
_entry.id   AF-A0A5E4KZ29-F1
#
_cell.length_a   1.000
_cell.length_b   1.000
_cell.length_c   1.000
_cell.angle_alpha   90.00
_cell.angle_beta   90.00
_cell.angle_gamma   90.00
#
_symmetry.space_group_name_H-M   'P 1'
#
loop_
_entity.id
_entity.type
_entity.pdbx_description
1 polymer ?
#
loop_
_entity_poly.entity_id
_entity_poly.type
_entity_poly.pdbx_seq_one_letter_code
_entity_poly.pdbx_strand_id
1 'polypeptide(L)' 'METVTELKRIRADLDMLTNLYSKLVDRLIPEEEPEVEDLKAIRDRDKVASESELLKVLDA' A
#
# COMPACT_ATOMS: atom_id res chain seq x y z
N MET A 1 36.78 12.12 -19.58
CA MET A 1 36.26 10.97 -18.80
C MET A 1 36.12 11.28 -17.30
N GLU A 2 36.32 12.53 -16.87
CA GLU A 2 36.20 12.96 -15.48
C GLU A 2 34.76 13.30 -15.09
N THR A 3 34.05 14.02 -15.97
CA THR A 3 32.63 14.39 -15.82
C THR A 3 31.69 13.19 -15.66
N VAL A 4 31.91 12.11 -16.41
CA VAL A 4 31.11 10.87 -16.28
C VAL A 4 31.33 10.22 -14.91
N THR A 5 32.53 10.35 -14.34
CA THR A 5 32.87 9.79 -13.03
C THR A 5 32.24 10.62 -11.91
N GLU A 6 32.24 11.95 -12.04
CA GLU A 6 31.53 12.85 -11.12
C GLU A 6 30.01 12.62 -11.15
N LEU A 7 29.42 12.49 -12.33
CA LEU A 7 27.99 12.18 -12.47
C LEU A 7 27.62 10.84 -11.81
N LYS A 8 28.49 9.83 -11.90
CA LYS A 8 28.28 8.56 -11.19
C LYS A 8 28.33 8.70 -9.68
N ARG A 9 29.22 9.56 -9.15
CA ARG A 9 29.31 9.85 -7.71
C ARG A 9 28.06 10.59 -7.23
N ILE A 10 27.66 11.65 -7.94
CA ILE A 10 26.44 12.41 -7.64
C ILE A 10 25.21 11.48 -7.62
N ARG A 11 25.11 10.55 -8.58
CA ARG A 11 24.02 9.57 -8.60
C ARG A 11 24.04 8.65 -7.39
N ALA A 12 25.22 8.14 -7.00
CA ALA A 12 25.34 7.28 -5.82
C ALA A 12 24.97 8.02 -4.53
N ASP A 13 25.35 9.30 -4.40
CA ASP A 13 25.01 10.13 -3.26
C ASP A 13 23.50 10.41 -3.19
N LEU A 14 22.86 10.64 -4.34
CA LEU A 14 21.39 10.80 -4.42
C LEU A 14 20.64 9.51 -4.08
N ASP A 15 21.13 8.36 -4.55
CA ASP A 15 20.55 7.06 -4.20
C ASP A 15 20.67 6.80 -2.69
N MET A 16 21.79 7.18 -2.07
CA MET A 16 21.99 7.09 -0.63
C MET A 16 21.02 8.00 0.14
N LEU A 17 20.87 9.26 -0.28
CA LEU A 17 19.94 10.21 0.35
C LEU A 17 18.48 9.74 0.24
N THR A 18 18.10 9.23 -0.93
CA THR A 18 16.74 8.70 -1.16
C THR A 18 16.45 7.52 -0.23
N ASN A 19 17.40 6.60 -0.08
CA ASN A 19 17.26 5.45 0.82
C ASN A 19 17.17 5.87 2.29
N LEU A 20 17.94 6.88 2.71
CA LEU A 20 17.87 7.41 4.07
C LEU A 20 16.53 8.08 4.34
N TYR A 21 16.01 8.84 3.38
CA TYR A 21 14.69 9.46 3.47
C TYR A 21 13.58 8.41 3.58
N SER A 22 13.59 7.38 2.73
CA SER A 22 12.61 6.27 2.81
C SER A 22 12.59 5.63 4.20
N LYS A 23 13.76 5.28 4.74
CA LYS A 23 13.87 4.69 6.08
C LYS A 23 13.40 5.62 7.19
N LEU A 24 13.56 6.93 7.01
CA LEU A 24 13.07 7.91 7.98
C LEU A 24 11.56 8.00 7.92
N VAL A 25 10.98 8.02 6.73
CA VAL A 25 9.53 8.01 6.50
C VAL A 25 8.92 6.75 7.10
N ASP A 26 9.49 5.57 6.84
CA ASP A 26 9.02 4.29 7.39
C ASP A 26 9.04 4.25 8.93
N ARG A 27 9.93 5.03 9.56
CA ARG A 27 10.01 5.14 11.03
C ARG A 27 9.13 6.23 11.62
N LEU A 28 8.83 7.27 10.84
CA LEU A 28 8.03 8.41 11.27
C LEU A 28 6.54 8.19 11.04
N ILE A 29 6.18 7.41 10.01
CA ILE A 29 4.81 6.96 9.78
C ILE A 29 4.58 5.80 10.76
N PRO A 30 3.76 5.99 11.80
CA PRO A 30 3.37 4.89 12.67
C PRO A 30 2.62 3.86 11.83
N GLU A 31 2.78 2.57 12.12
CA GLU A 31 1.84 1.58 11.62
C GLU A 31 0.46 1.97 12.19
N GLU A 32 -0.49 2.25 11.29
CA GLU A 32 -1.87 2.50 11.70
C GLU A 32 -2.45 1.18 12.19
N GLU A 33 -2.88 1.16 13.46
CA GLU A 33 -3.67 0.04 13.98
C GLU A 33 -4.98 -0.02 13.17
N PRO A 34 -5.38 -1.22 12.70
CA PRO A 34 -6.60 -1.35 11.91
C PRO A 34 -7.81 -0.89 12.73
N GLU A 35 -8.70 -0.13 12.10
CA GLU A 35 -9.91 0.31 12.78
C GLU A 35 -10.81 -0.91 13.08
N VAL A 36 -11.74 -0.73 14.03
CA VAL A 36 -12.71 -1.78 14.39
C VAL A 36 -13.52 -2.22 13.16
N GLU A 37 -13.78 -1.30 12.23
CA GLU A 37 -14.49 -1.58 10.98
C GLU A 37 -13.65 -2.41 10.02
N ASP A 38 -12.35 -2.15 9.89
CA ASP A 38 -11.43 -2.95 9.06
C ASP A 38 -11.33 -4.39 9.58
N LEU A 39 -11.20 -4.54 10.91
CA LEU A 39 -11.19 -5.85 11.56
C LEU A 39 -12.49 -6.61 11.33
N LYS A 40 -13.62 -5.90 11.30
CA LYS A 40 -14.93 -6.47 11.03
C LYS A 40 -15.05 -6.89 9.56
N ALA A 41 -14.63 -6.06 8.63
CA ALA A 41 -14.63 -6.37 7.19
C ALA A 41 -13.75 -7.58 6.85
N ILE A 42 -12.61 -7.74 7.52
CA ILE A 42 -11.74 -8.91 7.33
C ILE A 42 -12.35 -10.20 7.91
N ARG A 43 -13.11 -10.10 9.00
CA ARG A 43 -13.68 -11.26 9.71
C ARG A 43 -15.04 -11.69 9.16
N ASP A 44 -15.84 -10.73 8.73
CA ASP A 44 -17.17 -10.96 8.20
C ASP A 44 -17.05 -11.58 6.80
N ARG A 45 -17.56 -12.80 6.64
CA ARG A 45 -17.65 -13.41 5.32
C ARG A 45 -18.72 -12.69 4.52
N ASP A 46 -18.36 -12.28 3.30
CA ASP A 46 -19.33 -11.78 2.35
C ASP A 46 -20.48 -12.77 2.20
N LYS A 47 -21.70 -12.25 2.24
CA LYS A 47 -22.88 -13.03 1.91
C LYS A 47 -22.84 -13.30 0.41
N VAL A 48 -22.47 -14.52 0.03
CA VAL A 48 -22.60 -14.98 -1.35
C VAL A 48 -24.07 -15.27 -1.59
N ALA A 49 -24.70 -14.45 -2.43
CA ALA A 49 -26.09 -14.67 -2.84
C ALA A 49 -26.19 -15.89 -3.76
N SER A 50 -27.21 -16.71 -3.53
CA SER A 50 -27.57 -17.81 -4.43
C SER A 50 -28.32 -17.30 -5.67
N GLU A 51 -28.31 -18.08 -6.75
CA GLU A 51 -29.07 -17.78 -7.98
C GLU A 51 -30.56 -17.51 -7.69
N SER A 52 -31.14 -18.28 -6.77
CA SER A 52 -32.55 -18.11 -6.35
C SER A 52 -32.83 -16.78 -5.63
N GLU A 53 -31.82 -16.20 -4.96
CA GLU A 53 -31.95 -14.90 -4.29
C GLU A 53 -31.78 -13.75 -5.28
N LEU A 54 -30.95 -13.94 -6.31
CA LEU A 54 -30.78 -12.97 -7.39
C LEU A 54 -32.05 -12.83 -8.24
N LEU A 55 -32.73 -13.95 -8.56
CA LEU A 55 -33.98 -13.91 -9.33
C LEU A 55 -35.09 -13.13 -8.62
N LYS A 56 -35.20 -13.21 -7.30
CA LYS A 56 -36.22 -12.46 -6.53
C LYS A 56 -36.12 -10.95 -6.67
N VAL A 57 -34.94 -10.43 -6.97
CA VAL A 57 -34.71 -8.97 -7.17
C VAL A 57 -35.06 -8.56 -8.61
N LEU A 58 -34.99 -9.48 -9.57
CA LEU A 58 -35.30 -9.22 -10.98
C LEU A 58 -36.80 -9.33 -11.28
N ASP A 59 -37.55 -10.08 -10.47
CA ASP A 59 -39.00 -10.29 -10.61
C ASP A 59 -39.86 -9.30 -9.79
N ALA A 60 -39.24 -8.28 -9.15
CA ALA A 60 -39.91 -7.23 -8.37
C ALA A 60 -40.08 -5.92 -9.16
#